data_AF-A0A535X8U5-F1
#
_entry.id   AF-A0A535X8U5-F1
#
_cell.length_a   1.000
_cell.length_b   1.000
_cell.length_c   1.000
_cell.angle_alpha   90.00
_cell.angle_beta   90.00
_cell.angle_gamma   90.00
#
_symmetry.space_group_name_H-M   'P 1'
#
loop_
_entity.id
_entity.type
_entity.pdbx_description
1 polymer ?
#
loop_
_entity_poly.entity_id
_entity_poly.type
_entity_poly.pdbx_seq_one_letter_code
_entity_poly.pdbx_strand_id
1 'polypeptide(L)' 'MYVPDSLEPHAEGTRLRVVESGFAGLPPELRTHERHVEGWQRELGDLAEYLAAP' A
#
# COMPACT_ATOMS: atom_id res chain seq x y z
N MET A 1 5.40 -11.45 -6.99
CA MET A 1 5.13 -10.07 -6.53
C MET A 1 5.71 -9.92 -5.13
N TYR A 2 6.20 -8.74 -4.76
CA TYR A 2 6.78 -8.50 -3.44
C TYR A 2 6.48 -7.07 -2.98
N VAL A 3 6.12 -6.92 -1.70
CA VAL A 3 5.71 -5.65 -1.10
C VAL A 3 6.47 -5.43 0.21
N PRO A 4 7.58 -4.69 0.23
CA PRO A 4 8.19 -4.26 1.49
C PRO A 4 7.41 -3.09 2.10
N ASP A 5 7.28 -3.14 3.42
CA ASP A 5 6.82 -2.05 4.27
C ASP A 5 7.96 -1.51 5.15
N SER A 6 7.83 -0.26 5.56
CA SER A 6 8.69 0.36 6.57
C SER A 6 7.90 1.39 7.37
N LEU A 7 8.21 1.46 8.67
CA LEU A 7 7.58 2.37 9.62
C LEU A 7 8.65 3.31 10.17
N GLU A 8 8.35 4.61 10.17
CA GLU A 8 9.19 5.63 10.80
C GLU A 8 8.35 6.54 11.71
N PRO A 9 8.89 6.97 12.86
CA PRO A 9 8.24 8.01 13.67
C PRO A 9 8.05 9.29 12.87
N HIS A 10 6.89 9.93 13.02
CA HIS A 10 6.55 11.23 12.45
C HIS A 10 6.00 12.15 13.56
N ALA A 11 6.10 13.47 13.39
CA ALA A 11 5.66 14.42 14.42
C ALA A 11 4.18 14.24 14.85
N GLU A 12 3.36 13.72 13.94
CA GLU A 12 1.91 13.53 14.11
C GLU A 12 1.51 12.05 14.27
N GLY A 13 2.47 11.12 14.36
CA GLY A 13 2.19 9.68 14.46
C GLY A 13 3.28 8.81 13.84
N THR A 14 2.87 7.80 13.06
CA THR A 14 3.79 6.89 12.34
C THR A 14 3.61 7.09 10.85
N ARG A 15 4.72 7.26 10.11
CA ARG A 15 4.67 7.20 8.65
C ARG A 15 4.92 5.77 8.20
N LEU A 16 3.98 5.25 7.41
CA LEU A 16 4.10 3.97 6.70
C LEU A 16 4.49 4.23 5.25
N ARG A 17 5.51 3.54 4.77
CA ARG A 17 5.87 3.49 3.34
C ARG A 17 5.74 2.08 2.82
N VAL A 18 4.91 1.92 1.79
CA VAL A 18 4.72 0.68 1.04
C VAL A 18 5.35 0.84 -0.34
N VAL A 19 6.08 -0.18 -0.80
CA VAL A 19 6.51 -0.29 -2.20
C VAL A 19 5.97 -1.59 -2.73
N GLU A 20 5.28 -1.56 -3.85
CA GLU A 20 4.90 -2.79 -4.54
C GLU A 20 5.78 -2.99 -5.77
N SER A 21 6.29 -4.20 -5.96
CA SER A 21 7.30 -4.50 -6.97
C SER A 21 7.08 -5.86 -7.65
N GLY A 22 7.72 -6.04 -8.80
CA GLY A 22 7.65 -7.27 -9.57
C GLY A 22 6.51 -7.34 -10.59
N PHE A 23 5.90 -6.21 -10.96
CA PHE A 23 4.83 -6.14 -11.98
C PHE A 23 5.23 -6.75 -13.34
N ALA A 24 6.52 -6.71 -13.69
CA ALA A 24 7.03 -7.33 -14.92
C ALA A 24 6.84 -8.86 -14.97
N GLY A 25 6.67 -9.51 -13.81
CA GLY A 25 6.41 -10.95 -13.71
C GLY A 25 4.93 -11.33 -13.81
N LEU A 26 4.01 -10.36 -13.85
CA LEU A 26 2.57 -10.64 -13.95
C LEU A 26 2.14 -10.90 -15.40
N PRO A 27 1.05 -11.66 -15.63
CA PRO A 27 0.36 -11.69 -16.91
C PRO A 27 -0.02 -10.27 -17.39
N PRO A 28 0.07 -9.94 -18.69
CA PRO A 28 -0.18 -8.59 -19.21
C PRO A 28 -1.51 -7.97 -18.78
N GLU A 29 -2.57 -8.75 -18.73
CA GLU A 29 -3.92 -8.37 -18.34
C GLU A 29 -4.02 -7.94 -16.86
N LEU A 30 -3.05 -8.36 -16.04
CA LEU A 30 -2.96 -7.98 -14.63
C LEU A 30 -2.00 -6.82 -14.38
N ARG A 31 -1.29 -6.29 -15.39
CA ARG A 31 -0.33 -5.17 -15.24
C ARG A 31 -1.01 -3.80 -15.24
N THR A 32 -2.13 -3.68 -14.55
CA THR A 32 -2.92 -2.44 -14.50
C THR A 32 -2.42 -1.55 -13.37
N HIS A 33 -1.48 -0.65 -13.66
CA HIS A 33 -0.90 0.27 -12.68
C HIS A 33 -1.97 1.01 -11.86
N GLU A 34 -2.98 1.56 -12.54
CA GLU A 34 -4.07 2.30 -11.89
C GLU A 34 -4.81 1.47 -10.85
N ARG A 35 -5.20 0.23 -11.19
CA ARG A 35 -5.88 -0.65 -10.21
C ARG A 35 -5.02 -1.01 -9.01
N HIS A 36 -3.70 -1.14 -9.19
CA HIS A 36 -2.80 -1.40 -8.05
C HIS A 36 -2.69 -0.17 -7.14
N VAL A 37 -2.62 1.04 -7.71
CA VAL A 37 -2.65 2.28 -6.95
C VAL A 37 -3.97 2.43 -6.20
N GLU A 38 -5.11 2.23 -6.87
CA GLU A 38 -6.43 2.27 -6.25
C GLU A 38 -6.60 1.24 -5.13
N GLY A 39 -6.08 0.02 -5.34
CA GLY A 39 -6.05 -1.03 -4.34
C GLY A 39 -5.33 -0.57 -3.07
N TRP A 40 -4.09 -0.09 -3.19
CA TRP A 40 -3.34 0.41 -2.05
C TRP A 40 -3.98 1.63 -1.37
N GLN A 41 -4.63 2.52 -2.12
CA GLN A 41 -5.38 3.63 -1.52
C GLN A 41 -6.51 3.12 -0.63
N ARG A 42 -7.24 2.08 -1.06
CA ARG A 42 -8.29 1.45 -0.25
C ARG A 42 -7.72 0.77 0.99
N GLU A 43 -6.72 -0.10 0.82
CA GLU A 43 -6.12 -0.84 1.94
C GLU A 43 -5.52 0.09 3.00
N LEU A 44 -4.86 1.18 2.58
CA LEU A 44 -4.32 2.17 3.52
C LEU A 44 -5.40 3.01 4.19
N GLY A 45 -6.52 3.25 3.49
CA GLY A 45 -7.72 3.85 4.08
C GLY A 45 -8.32 2.96 5.16
N ASP A 46 -8.55 1.68 4.85
CA ASP A 46 -9.08 0.68 5.79
C ASP A 46 -8.15 0.51 7.01
N LEU A 47 -6.82 0.55 6.81
CA LEU A 47 -5.85 0.55 7.90
C LEU A 47 -6.00 1.79 8.79
N ALA A 48 -6.15 2.99 8.20
CA ALA A 48 -6.34 4.21 8.97
C ALA A 48 -7.65 4.18 9.77
N GLU A 49 -8.74 3.66 9.17
CA GLU A 49 -10.02 3.46 9.86
C GLU A 49 -9.90 2.48 11.03
N TYR A 50 -9.24 1.33 10.81
CA TYR A 50 -8.98 0.35 11.86
C TYR A 50 -8.20 0.94 13.04
N LEU A 51 -7.17 1.75 12.77
CA LEU A 51 -6.37 2.41 13.80
C LEU A 51 -7.12 3.53 14.53
N ALA A 52 -8.14 4.11 13.91
CA ALA A 52 -8.97 5.16 14.50
C ALA A 52 -10.17 4.60 15.31
N ALA A 53 -10.45 3.30 15.20
CA ALA A 53 -11.52 2.65 15.96
C ALA A 53 -11.18 2.64 17.48
N PRO A 54 -12.17 2.89 18.36
CA PRO A 54 -11.97 3.01 19.81
C PRO A 54 -11.69 1.69 20.54
#